data_AF-A0A973D5X0-F1
#
_entry.id   AF-A0A973D5X0-F1
#
_cell.length_a   1.000
_cell.length_b   1.000
_cell.length_c   1.000
_cell.angle_alpha   90.00
_cell.angle_beta   90.00
_cell.angle_gamma   90.00
#
_symmetry.space_group_name_H-M   'P 1'
#
loop_
_entity.id
_entity.type
_entity.pdbx_description
1 polymer ?
#
loop_
_entity_poly.entity_id
_entity_poly.type
_entity_poly.pdbx_seq_one_letter_code
_entity_poly.pdbx_strand_id
1 'polypeptide(L)' 'MARKSFLLRIDERTHQELRQWASDELRSLNGQIEYLLREAVKRRRGASRAPEGEPPQEDQQD' A
#
# COMPACT_ATOMS: atom_id res chain seq x y z
N MET A 1 -7.90 -4.70 9.82
CA MET A 1 -6.60 -4.02 9.57
C MET A 1 -6.78 -2.55 9.85
N ALA A 2 -6.20 -2.04 10.94
CA ALA A 2 -6.15 -0.60 11.17
C ALA A 2 -5.24 0.03 10.11
N ARG A 3 -5.79 0.93 9.29
CA ARG A 3 -4.98 1.67 8.32
C ARG A 3 -4.24 2.77 9.07
N LYS A 4 -2.92 2.72 9.07
CA LYS A 4 -2.09 3.82 9.58
C LYS A 4 -2.01 4.91 8.51
N SER A 5 -2.48 6.10 8.86
CA SER A 5 -2.30 7.29 8.02
C SER A 5 -0.90 7.87 8.26
N PHE A 6 -0.20 8.23 7.18
CA PHE A 6 1.07 8.91 7.25
C PHE A 6 1.20 9.91 6.09
N LEU A 7 1.96 10.98 6.30
CA LEU A 7 2.25 11.94 5.25
C LEU A 7 3.39 11.40 4.38
N LEU A 8 3.10 11.16 3.10
CA LEU A 8 4.07 10.75 2.10
C LEU A 8 4.48 11.96 1.26
N ARG A 9 5.79 12.24 1.20
CA ARG A 9 6.35 13.22 0.26
C ARG A 9 6.79 12.49 -1.00
N ILE A 10 6.26 12.89 -2.14
CA ILE A 10 6.64 12.42 -3.49
C ILE A 10 6.72 13.62 -4.42
N ASP A 11 7.52 13.51 -5.47
CA ASP A 11 7.54 14.52 -6.52
C ASP A 11 6.25 14.48 -7.36
N GLU A 12 5.94 15.61 -7.98
CA GLU A 12 4.70 15.80 -8.74
C GLU A 12 4.59 14.84 -9.92
N ARG A 13 5.70 14.57 -10.61
CA ARG A 13 5.71 13.67 -11.77
C ARG A 13 5.35 12.25 -11.37
N THR A 14 5.99 11.72 -10.32
CA THR A 14 5.67 10.39 -9.78
C THR A 14 4.21 10.32 -9.33
N HIS A 15 3.70 11.37 -8.67
CA HIS A 15 2.29 11.41 -8.26
C HIS A 15 1.32 11.34 -9.46
N GLN A 16 1.61 12.05 -10.55
CA GLN A 16 0.80 12.01 -11.78
C GLN A 16 0.84 10.65 -12.46
N GLU A 17 2.03 10.05 -12.58
CA GLU A 17 2.19 8.71 -13.17
C GLU A 17 1.43 7.65 -12.35
N LEU A 18 1.49 7.71 -11.02
CA LEU A 18 0.72 6.82 -10.14
C LEU A 18 -0.79 7.03 -10.26
N ARG A 19 -1.25 8.27 -10.44
CA ARG A 19 -2.67 8.60 -10.63
C ARG A 19 -3.19 8.04 -11.95
N GLN A 20 -2.46 8.21 -13.05
CA GLN A 20 -2.84 7.66 -14.34
C GLN A 20 -2.91 6.13 -14.28
N TRP A 21 -1.89 5.48 -13.71
CA TRP A 21 -1.89 4.02 -13.57
C TRP A 21 -3.06 3.53 -12.71
N ALA A 22 -3.37 4.21 -11.61
CA ALA A 22 -4.54 3.87 -10.79
C ALA A 22 -5.85 3.98 -11.61
N SER A 23 -6.00 5.03 -12.43
CA SER A 23 -7.15 5.19 -13.32
C SER A 23 -7.25 4.06 -14.36
N ASP A 24 -6.14 3.65 -14.96
CA ASP A 24 -6.10 2.57 -15.95
C ASP A 24 -6.52 1.22 -15.36
N GLU A 25 -6.23 0.97 -14.08
CA GLU A 25 -6.64 -0.23 -13.33
C GLU A 25 -8.00 -0.08 -12.62
N LEU A 26 -8.74 1.02 -12.84
CA LEU A 26 -10.00 1.33 -12.15
C LEU A 26 -9.88 1.28 -10.61
N ARG A 27 -8.74 1.76 -10.09
CA ARG A 27 -8.38 1.76 -8.68
C ARG A 27 -8.28 3.18 -8.14
N SER A 28 -8.51 3.35 -6.83
CA SER A 28 -8.13 4.59 -6.16
C SER A 28 -6.60 4.73 -6.09
N LEU A 29 -6.11 5.98 -6.09
CA LEU A 29 -4.69 6.27 -5.95
C LEU A 29 -4.10 5.66 -4.67
N ASN A 30 -4.79 5.78 -3.53
CA ASN A 30 -4.35 5.17 -2.27
C ASN A 30 -4.29 3.64 -2.38
N GLY A 31 -5.26 3.02 -3.05
CA GLY A 31 -5.25 1.58 -3.30
C GLY A 31 -4.08 1.15 -4.19
N GLN A 32 -3.70 1.98 -5.17
CA GLN A 32 -2.56 1.70 -6.06
C GLN A 32 -1.24 1.79 -5.30
N ILE A 33 -1.07 2.84 -4.49
CA ILE A 33 0.11 3.01 -3.63
C ILE A 33 0.23 1.82 -2.66
N GLU A 34 -0.87 1.43 -2.01
CA GLU A 34 -0.87 0.29 -1.10
C GLU A 34 -0.47 -1.02 -1.80
N TYR A 35 -1.01 -1.29 -3.00
CA TYR A 35 -0.66 -2.47 -3.79
C TYR A 35 0.84 -2.51 -4.12
N LEU A 36 1.38 -1.40 -4.63
CA LEU A 36 2.79 -1.30 -5.00
C LEU A 36 3.72 -1.49 -3.80
N LEU A 37 3.38 -0.89 -2.65
CA LEU A 37 4.16 -1.06 -1.42
C LEU A 37 4.13 -2.50 -0.91
N ARG A 38 2.96 -3.16 -0.93
CA ARG A 38 2.84 -4.58 -0.56
C ARG A 38 3.70 -5.47 -1.45
N GLU A 39 3.64 -5.25 -2.76
CA GLU A 39 4.46 -6.01 -3.71
C GLU A 39 5.96 -5.73 -3.56
N ALA A 40 6.35 -4.47 -3.34
CA ALA A 40 7.75 -4.11 -3.09
C ALA A 40 8.29 -4.79 -1.81
N VAL A 41 7.53 -4.80 -0.72
CA VAL A 41 7.90 -5.49 0.53
C VAL A 41 7.99 -7.00 0.32
N LYS A 42 7.04 -7.60 -0.41
CA LYS A 42 7.04 -9.03 -0.73
C LYS A 42 8.28 -9.42 -1.55
N ARG A 43 8.60 -8.65 -2.59
CA ARG A 43 9.80 -8.86 -3.41
C ARG A 43 11.09 -8.73 -2.58
N ARG A 44 11.18 -7.71 -1.72
CA ARG A 44 12.32 -7.50 -0.83
C ARG A 44 12.54 -8.65 0.15
N ARG A 45 11.47 -9.25 0.68
CA ARG A 45 11.53 -10.36 1.64
C ARG A 45 11.93 -11.71 1.00
N GLY A 46 11.95 -11.79 -0.33
CA GLY A 46 12.13 -13.04 -1.07
C GLY A 46 10.86 -13.90 -1.06
N ALA A 47 10.65 -14.70 -2.10
CA ALA A 47 9.45 -15.53 -2.31
C ALA A 47 9.19 -16.61 -1.23
N SER A 48 10.00 -16.68 -0.17
CA SER A 48 10.04 -17.78 0.80
C SER A 48 9.38 -17.46 2.15
N ARG A 49 8.74 -16.30 2.32
CA ARG A 49 8.04 -15.99 3.58
C ARG A 49 6.70 -15.33 3.30
N ALA A 50 5.71 -16.16 3.00
CA ALA A 50 4.31 -15.76 3.11
C ALA A 50 4.06 -15.26 4.55
N PRO A 51 3.30 -14.17 4.77
CA PRO A 51 2.87 -13.83 6.11
C PRO A 51 1.78 -14.82 6.51
N GLU A 52 2.14 -15.87 7.24
CA GLU A 52 1.19 -16.56 8.11
C GLU A 52 0.78 -15.60 9.22
N GLY A 53 -0.54 -15.33 9.31
CA GLY A 53 -1.18 -14.75 10.48
C GLY A 53 -1.06 -13.24 10.64
N GLU A 54 -2.08 -12.51 10.18
CA GLU A 54 -2.50 -11.31 10.91
C GLU A 54 -3.71 -11.71 11.76
N PRO A 55 -3.58 -11.86 13.10
CA PRO A 55 -4.72 -12.09 13.97
C PRO A 55 -5.60 -10.82 14.05
N PRO A 56 -6.89 -10.95 14.42
CA PRO A 56 -7.77 -9.80 14.57
C PRO A 56 -7.30 -8.97 15.76
N GLN A 57 -6.75 -7.78 15.50
CA GLN A 57 -6.46 -6.79 16.53
C GLN A 57 -7.69 -5.87 16.65
N GLU A 58 -8.40 -6.05 17.77
CA GLU A 58 -9.17 -4.99 18.43
C GLU A 58 -8.27 -3.76 18.59
N ASP A 59 -8.84 -2.55 18.48
CA ASP A 59 -8.60 -1.50 19.48
C ASP A 59 -9.33 -0.20 19.15
N GLN A 60 -10.16 0.20 20.12
CA GLN A 60 -10.12 1.48 20.84
C GLN A 60 -9.74 2.74 20.02
N GLN A 61 -10.75 3.60 19.84
CA GLN A 61 -10.64 4.98 19.36
C GLN A 61 -10.19 5.89 20.50
N ASP A 62 -9.06 6.58 20.29
CA ASP A 62 -8.74 7.90 20.85
C ASP A 62 -8.21 8.78 19.71
#